data_AF-A0A965Y5W4-F1
#
_entry.id   AF-A0A965Y5W4-F1
#
_cell.length_a   1.000
_cell.length_b   1.000
_cell.length_c   1.000
_cell.angle_alpha   90.00
_cell.angle_beta   90.00
_cell.angle_gamma   90.00
#
_symmetry.space_group_name_H-M   'P 1'
#
loop_
_entity.id
_entity.type
_entity.pdbx_description
1 polymer ?
#
loop_
_entity_poly.entity_id
_entity_poly.type
_entity_poly.pdbx_seq_one_letter_code
_entity_poly.pdbx_strand_id
1 'polypeptide(L)'
;MRDLRRCGGEREQMHYISAIKKVFIKKVRKVKKQISTRRRMHAIKKFGTFDSKELFTHCREIGIRQNDILLVHCSMDNLFTYSGSLTELLQVLQELVAPKGTLLMPALSTNMFMTPTRPFDVQRETTYTGIIPELFRRMSDVIRSLHPRHSLCALGPMAHELTAGHEDCVYADGANSPWDRLRLVGAKGLNLGLRPGVSLTFQHW
;
A
#
# COMPACT_ATOMS: atom_id res chain seq x y z
N MET A 1 -54.37 -8.53 -16.88
CA MET A 1 -54.02 -9.28 -15.65
C MET A 1 -52.89 -10.25 -15.98
N ARG A 2 -51.63 -9.92 -15.63
CA ARG A 2 -50.40 -10.74 -15.53
C ARG A 2 -49.19 -9.88 -15.93
N ASP A 3 -48.49 -9.34 -14.93
CA ASP A 3 -47.02 -9.26 -14.81
C ASP A 3 -46.55 -8.20 -13.80
N LEU A 4 -47.05 -8.27 -12.56
CA LEU A 4 -46.50 -7.53 -11.40
C LEU A 4 -45.81 -8.45 -10.38
N ARG A 5 -45.56 -9.72 -10.71
CA ARG A 5 -44.96 -10.72 -9.79
C ARG A 5 -43.49 -11.07 -10.08
N ARG A 6 -42.78 -10.33 -10.95
CA ARG A 6 -41.36 -10.64 -11.29
C ARG A 6 -40.31 -9.82 -10.50
N CYS A 7 -40.65 -8.63 -10.01
CA CYS A 7 -39.68 -7.74 -9.34
C CYS A 7 -39.33 -8.12 -7.88
N GLY A 8 -40.12 -8.96 -7.20
CA GLY A 8 -39.87 -9.39 -5.82
C GLY A 8 -38.81 -10.50 -5.71
N GLY A 9 -38.88 -11.49 -6.59
CA GLY A 9 -37.99 -12.65 -6.58
C GLY A 9 -36.53 -12.31 -6.88
N GLU A 10 -36.27 -11.35 -7.78
CA GLU A 10 -34.90 -10.97 -8.15
C GLU A 10 -34.14 -10.26 -7.01
N ARG A 11 -34.82 -9.43 -6.21
CA ARG A 11 -34.20 -8.78 -5.04
C ARG A 11 -33.94 -9.76 -3.91
N GLU A 12 -34.85 -10.70 -3.69
CA GLU A 12 -34.74 -11.74 -2.67
C GLU A 12 -33.64 -12.76 -3.02
N GLN A 13 -33.56 -13.12 -4.31
CA GLN A 13 -32.51 -13.99 -4.86
C GLN A 13 -31.13 -13.29 -4.83
N MET A 14 -31.05 -11.99 -5.12
CA MET A 14 -29.83 -11.19 -4.95
C MET A 14 -29.40 -11.07 -3.48
N HIS A 15 -30.35 -10.92 -2.55
CA HIS A 15 -30.09 -10.90 -1.12
C HIS A 15 -29.57 -12.26 -0.60
N TYR A 16 -30.16 -13.37 -1.08
CA TYR A 16 -29.74 -14.73 -0.76
C TYR A 16 -28.34 -15.05 -1.32
N ILE A 17 -28.05 -14.69 -2.57
CA ILE A 17 -26.70 -14.82 -3.18
C ILE A 17 -25.68 -13.98 -2.40
N SER A 18 -26.03 -12.75 -2.00
CA SER A 18 -25.19 -11.89 -1.16
C SER A 18 -24.90 -12.52 0.21
N ALA A 19 -25.90 -13.14 0.84
CA ALA A 19 -25.75 -13.83 2.11
C ALA A 19 -24.83 -15.06 2.00
N ILE A 20 -24.99 -15.89 0.97
CA ILE A 20 -24.11 -17.04 0.69
C ILE A 20 -22.67 -16.57 0.44
N LYS A 21 -22.49 -15.54 -0.40
CA LYS A 21 -21.17 -14.92 -0.63
C LYS A 21 -20.55 -14.45 0.68
N LYS A 22 -21.31 -13.78 1.55
CA LYS A 22 -20.83 -13.33 2.88
C LYS A 22 -20.38 -14.50 3.75
N VAL A 23 -21.15 -15.59 3.83
CA VAL A 23 -20.81 -16.78 4.61
C VAL A 23 -19.55 -17.46 4.07
N PHE A 24 -19.46 -17.63 2.75
CA PHE A 24 -18.29 -18.19 2.08
C PHE A 24 -17.04 -17.33 2.34
N ILE A 25 -17.14 -16.01 2.16
CA ILE A 25 -16.06 -15.05 2.43
C ILE A 25 -15.61 -15.15 3.90
N LYS A 26 -16.53 -15.24 4.86
CA LYS A 26 -16.19 -15.42 6.28
C LYS A 26 -15.42 -16.72 6.51
N LYS A 27 -15.84 -17.82 5.90
CA LYS A 27 -15.16 -19.13 6.01
C LYS A 27 -13.74 -19.07 5.44
N VAL A 28 -13.58 -18.51 4.24
CA VAL A 28 -12.26 -18.30 3.60
C VAL A 28 -11.37 -17.42 4.48
N ARG A 29 -11.88 -16.31 5.01
CA ARG A 29 -11.14 -15.43 5.93
C ARG A 29 -10.67 -16.16 7.18
N LYS A 30 -11.53 -17.00 7.78
CA LYS A 30 -11.18 -17.81 8.97
C LYS A 30 -10.02 -18.77 8.68
N VAL A 31 -10.09 -19.50 7.57
CA VAL A 31 -9.03 -20.44 7.15
C VAL A 31 -7.73 -19.69 6.87
N LYS A 32 -7.78 -18.58 6.13
CA LYS A 32 -6.60 -17.73 5.88
C LYS A 32 -5.96 -17.23 7.18
N LYS A 33 -6.77 -16.77 8.15
CA LYS A 33 -6.29 -16.33 9.46
C LYS A 33 -5.58 -17.47 10.19
N GLN A 34 -6.16 -18.66 10.23
CA GLN A 34 -5.52 -19.83 10.86
C GLN A 34 -4.17 -20.19 10.22
N ILE A 35 -4.10 -20.20 8.89
CA ILE A 35 -2.84 -20.46 8.16
C ILE A 35 -1.80 -19.38 8.47
N SER A 36 -2.19 -18.11 8.45
CA SER A 36 -1.31 -16.98 8.78
C SER A 36 -0.78 -17.09 10.21
N THR A 37 -1.65 -17.36 11.20
CA THR A 37 -1.24 -17.57 12.60
C THR A 37 -0.25 -18.71 12.74
N ARG A 38 -0.49 -19.86 12.08
CA ARG A 38 0.45 -21.00 12.11
C ARG A 38 1.82 -20.64 11.52
N ARG A 39 1.83 -19.94 10.37
CA ARG A 39 3.07 -19.45 9.74
C ARG A 39 3.81 -18.47 10.64
N ARG A 40 3.08 -17.53 11.27
CA ARG A 40 3.64 -16.60 12.24
C ARG A 40 4.28 -17.31 13.43
N MET A 41 3.56 -18.23 14.08
CA MET A 41 4.09 -19.00 15.21
C MET A 41 5.32 -19.83 14.82
N HIS A 42 5.31 -20.44 13.63
CA HIS A 42 6.47 -21.17 13.12
C HIS A 42 7.67 -20.26 12.88
N ALA A 43 7.46 -19.11 12.22
CA ALA A 43 8.50 -18.13 11.94
C ALA A 43 9.11 -17.56 13.25
N ILE A 44 8.26 -17.20 14.22
CA ILE A 44 8.71 -16.72 15.54
C ILE A 44 9.51 -17.79 16.27
N LYS A 45 9.04 -19.04 16.27
CA LYS A 45 9.76 -20.15 16.91
C LYS A 45 11.14 -20.40 16.26
N LYS A 46 11.24 -20.21 14.94
CA LYS A 46 12.47 -20.51 14.17
C LYS A 46 13.47 -19.35 14.15
N PHE A 47 12.99 -18.12 14.04
CA PHE A 47 13.81 -16.93 13.77
C PHE A 47 13.71 -15.86 14.86
N GLY A 48 12.90 -16.07 15.91
CA GLY A 48 12.64 -15.07 16.92
C GLY A 48 11.73 -13.96 16.43
N THR A 49 11.75 -12.84 17.15
CA THR A 49 11.06 -11.60 16.78
C THR A 49 12.08 -10.50 16.57
N PHE A 50 11.72 -9.48 15.78
CA PHE A 50 12.49 -8.25 15.72
C PHE A 50 11.59 -7.03 15.93
N ASP A 51 12.13 -5.99 16.57
CA ASP A 51 11.42 -4.74 16.84
C ASP A 51 11.78 -3.62 15.84
N SER A 52 11.28 -2.42 16.10
CA SER A 52 11.50 -1.23 15.28
C SER A 52 12.97 -0.78 15.28
N LYS A 53 13.68 -0.94 16.40
CA LYS A 53 15.11 -0.57 16.54
C LYS A 53 16.01 -1.52 15.76
N GLU A 54 15.72 -2.81 15.83
CA GLU A 54 16.41 -3.82 15.03
C GLU A 54 16.16 -3.60 13.53
N LEU A 55 14.91 -3.28 13.15
CA LEU A 55 14.59 -2.92 11.77
C LEU A 55 15.39 -1.71 11.28
N PHE A 56 15.49 -0.66 12.10
CA PHE A 56 16.29 0.53 11.78
C PHE A 56 17.76 0.14 11.53
N THR A 57 18.33 -0.66 12.43
CA THR A 57 19.72 -1.12 12.36
C THR A 57 19.98 -1.93 11.08
N HIS A 58 19.14 -2.94 10.80
CA HIS A 58 19.24 -3.72 9.57
C HIS A 58 19.10 -2.85 8.31
N CYS A 59 18.20 -1.86 8.33
CA CYS A 59 18.05 -0.92 7.21
C CYS A 59 19.32 -0.08 6.98
N ARG A 60 20.03 0.31 8.04
CA ARG A 60 21.34 0.98 7.91
C ARG A 60 22.40 0.06 7.34
N GLU A 61 22.45 -1.19 7.78
CA GLU A 61 23.42 -2.19 7.33
C GLU A 61 23.27 -2.52 5.83
N ILE A 62 22.03 -2.61 5.33
CA ILE A 62 21.77 -2.80 3.89
C ILE A 62 21.98 -1.53 3.05
N GLY A 63 22.35 -0.40 3.67
CA GLY A 63 22.79 0.81 2.96
C GLY A 63 21.77 1.94 2.86
N ILE A 64 20.67 1.93 3.61
CA ILE A 64 19.77 3.09 3.73
C ILE A 64 20.43 4.14 4.62
N ARG A 65 20.61 5.35 4.09
CA ARG A 65 21.30 6.48 4.73
C ARG A 65 20.31 7.63 4.99
N GLN A 66 20.68 8.50 5.92
CA GLN A 66 19.92 9.73 6.15
C GLN A 66 19.92 10.54 4.86
N ASN A 67 18.83 11.28 4.64
CA ASN A 67 18.61 12.09 3.45
C ASN A 67 18.38 11.33 2.14
N ASP A 68 18.24 10.00 2.19
CA ASP A 68 17.82 9.22 1.04
C ASP A 68 16.40 9.58 0.60
N ILE A 69 16.13 9.39 -0.70
CA ILE A 69 14.79 9.32 -1.25
C ILE A 69 14.41 7.84 -1.27
N LEU A 70 13.45 7.44 -0.42
CA LEU A 70 13.16 6.04 -0.14
C LEU A 70 11.73 5.69 -0.55
N LEU A 71 11.58 4.82 -1.54
CA LEU A 71 10.32 4.22 -1.92
C LEU A 71 10.11 2.91 -1.14
N VAL A 72 9.07 2.86 -0.30
CA VAL A 72 8.77 1.71 0.54
C VAL A 72 7.52 0.97 0.04
N HIS A 73 7.69 -0.33 -0.17
CA HIS A 73 6.58 -1.28 -0.28
C HIS A 73 6.54 -2.13 0.99
N CYS A 74 5.37 -2.27 1.60
CA CYS A 74 5.24 -2.99 2.86
C CYS A 74 3.98 -3.85 2.91
N SER A 75 4.14 -5.12 3.25
CA SER A 75 3.05 -6.03 3.62
C SER A 75 3.18 -6.43 5.09
N MET A 76 2.40 -5.76 5.93
CA MET A 76 2.37 -6.04 7.38
C MET A 76 1.96 -7.48 7.69
N ASP A 77 1.00 -8.03 6.93
CA ASP A 77 0.51 -9.41 7.10
C ASP A 77 1.61 -10.47 6.91
N ASN A 78 2.69 -10.13 6.22
CA ASN A 78 3.81 -11.01 5.91
C ASN A 78 5.08 -10.68 6.72
N LEU A 79 5.08 -9.60 7.52
CA LEU A 79 6.12 -9.32 8.52
C LEU A 79 5.87 -10.19 9.76
N PHE A 80 6.01 -11.51 9.59
CA PHE A 80 5.58 -12.50 10.56
C PHE A 80 6.27 -12.38 11.93
N THR A 81 7.53 -11.95 11.95
CA THR A 81 8.35 -11.87 13.16
C THR A 81 8.46 -10.45 13.73
N TYR A 82 7.88 -9.45 13.07
CA TYR A 82 7.87 -8.09 13.60
C TYR A 82 6.96 -8.01 14.83
N SER A 83 7.50 -7.44 15.91
CA SER A 83 6.82 -7.27 17.20
C SER A 83 6.30 -5.85 17.45
N GLY A 84 6.77 -4.86 16.68
CA GLY A 84 6.33 -3.47 16.81
C GLY A 84 4.93 -3.20 16.23
N SER A 85 4.38 -2.05 16.62
CA SER A 85 3.12 -1.52 16.12
C SER A 85 3.25 -0.90 14.73
N LEU A 86 2.09 -0.64 14.09
CA LEU A 86 2.03 0.05 12.80
C LEU A 86 2.65 1.46 12.86
N THR A 87 2.41 2.16 13.97
CA THR A 87 2.92 3.51 14.20
C THR A 87 4.43 3.51 14.38
N GLU A 88 4.97 2.57 15.16
CA GLU A 88 6.43 2.42 15.33
C GLU A 88 7.12 2.08 14.01
N LEU A 89 6.49 1.26 13.16
CA LEU A 89 7.00 0.96 11.83
C LEU A 89 7.06 2.23 10.96
N LEU A 90 5.96 2.99 10.90
CA LEU A 90 5.93 4.26 10.16
C LEU A 90 6.93 5.27 10.69
N GLN A 91 7.09 5.37 12.01
CA GLN A 91 8.04 6.27 12.64
C GLN A 91 9.48 5.91 12.27
N VAL A 92 9.86 4.64 12.37
CA VAL A 92 11.21 4.19 11.96
C VAL A 92 11.47 4.44 10.48
N LEU A 93 10.49 4.24 9.61
CA LEU A 93 10.65 4.54 8.18
C LEU A 93 10.90 6.03 7.91
N GLN A 94 10.28 6.92 8.68
CA GLN A 94 10.54 8.37 8.60
C GLN A 94 11.93 8.71 9.16
N GLU A 95 12.28 8.15 10.32
CA GLU A 95 13.58 8.35 10.97
C GLU A 95 14.76 7.86 10.12
N LEU A 96 14.55 6.83 9.27
CA LEU A 96 15.57 6.32 8.36
C LEU A 96 16.06 7.39 7.38
N VAL A 97 15.16 8.24 6.89
CA VAL A 97 15.47 9.24 5.84
C VAL A 97 15.57 10.68 6.37
N ALA A 98 15.05 10.96 7.57
CA ALA A 98 15.16 12.26 8.20
C ALA A 98 16.63 12.75 8.34
N PRO A 99 16.87 14.08 8.43
CA PRO A 99 15.89 15.16 8.40
C PRO A 99 15.58 15.70 6.99
N LYS A 100 16.45 15.49 5.99
CA LYS A 100 16.27 16.06 4.64
C LYS A 100 15.85 15.05 3.57
N GLY A 101 15.64 13.80 3.94
CA GLY A 101 15.23 12.75 3.01
C GLY A 101 13.74 12.76 2.77
N THR A 102 13.32 12.00 1.76
CA THR A 102 11.91 11.92 1.37
C THR A 102 11.45 10.48 1.37
N LEU A 103 10.41 10.17 2.14
CA LEU A 103 9.79 8.87 2.21
C LEU A 103 8.61 8.82 1.24
N LEU A 104 8.53 7.78 0.42
CA LEU A 104 7.45 7.58 -0.54
C LEU A 104 6.82 6.20 -0.40
N MET A 105 5.51 6.11 -0.62
CA MET A 105 4.78 4.86 -0.67
C MET A 105 3.75 4.86 -1.81
N PRO A 106 3.59 3.75 -2.54
CA PRO A 106 2.52 3.61 -3.52
C PRO A 106 1.14 3.67 -2.85
N ALA A 107 0.26 4.49 -3.39
CA ALA A 107 -1.12 4.65 -2.95
C ALA A 107 -2.08 4.30 -4.09
N LEU A 108 -1.92 3.10 -4.66
CA LEU A 108 -2.75 2.63 -5.78
C LEU A 108 -4.22 2.57 -5.36
N SER A 109 -5.10 3.15 -6.15
CA SER A 109 -6.50 3.35 -5.77
C SER A 109 -7.36 2.10 -5.96
N THR A 110 -8.45 2.01 -5.21
CA THR A 110 -9.42 0.91 -5.35
C THR A 110 -10.41 1.10 -6.50
N ASN A 111 -10.45 2.29 -7.08
CA ASN A 111 -11.34 2.65 -8.19
C ASN A 111 -10.74 2.23 -9.54
N MET A 112 -10.58 0.91 -9.74
CA MET A 112 -9.91 0.34 -10.92
C MET A 112 -10.84 -0.02 -12.08
N PHE A 113 -12.13 0.35 -12.00
CA PHE A 113 -13.09 0.03 -13.06
C PHE A 113 -12.81 0.84 -14.33
N MET A 114 -12.99 0.24 -15.51
CA MET A 114 -12.85 0.92 -16.81
C MET A 114 -13.73 2.18 -16.88
N THR A 115 -14.90 2.12 -16.26
CA THR A 115 -15.75 3.27 -15.96
C THR A 115 -15.72 3.50 -14.44
N PRO A 116 -14.98 4.51 -13.96
CA PRO A 116 -14.95 4.85 -12.55
C PRO A 116 -16.37 5.13 -12.07
N THR A 117 -16.78 4.54 -10.94
CA THR A 117 -18.12 4.75 -10.39
C THR A 117 -18.30 6.15 -9.80
N ARG A 118 -17.20 6.91 -9.69
CA ARG A 118 -17.10 8.27 -9.18
C ARG A 118 -15.79 8.92 -9.63
N PRO A 119 -15.70 10.26 -9.66
CA PRO A 119 -14.44 10.97 -9.86
C PRO A 119 -13.39 10.59 -8.80
N PHE A 120 -12.12 10.64 -9.17
CA PHE A 120 -11.02 10.42 -8.24
C PHE A 120 -10.90 11.60 -7.28
N ASP A 121 -10.97 11.32 -5.99
CA ASP A 121 -10.77 12.29 -4.92
C ASP A 121 -9.51 11.88 -4.14
N VAL A 122 -8.45 12.68 -4.29
CA VAL A 122 -7.12 12.38 -3.73
C VAL A 122 -7.16 12.19 -2.20
N GLN A 123 -8.03 12.94 -1.51
CA GLN A 123 -8.16 12.93 -0.06
C GLN A 123 -8.98 11.73 0.43
N ARG A 124 -10.04 11.38 -0.30
CA ARG A 124 -10.99 10.34 0.11
C ARG A 124 -10.65 8.95 -0.42
N GLU A 125 -9.99 8.84 -1.56
CA GLU A 125 -9.72 7.54 -2.20
C GLU A 125 -8.78 6.70 -1.35
N THR A 126 -9.22 5.51 -0.96
CA THR A 126 -8.38 4.57 -0.21
C THR A 126 -7.37 3.90 -1.13
N THR A 127 -6.33 3.32 -0.53
CA THR A 127 -5.38 2.47 -1.25
C THR A 127 -5.54 0.99 -0.91
N TYR A 128 -5.35 0.12 -1.90
CA TYR A 128 -5.29 -1.33 -1.68
C TYR A 128 -3.88 -1.86 -1.40
N THR A 129 -2.84 -1.00 -1.45
CA THR A 129 -1.44 -1.43 -1.35
C THR A 129 -1.04 -1.89 0.05
N GLY A 130 -1.85 -1.58 1.07
CA GLY A 130 -1.69 -2.10 2.42
C GLY A 130 -2.10 -1.10 3.49
N ILE A 131 -2.15 -1.57 4.74
CA ILE A 131 -2.51 -0.71 5.88
C ILE A 131 -1.47 0.39 6.16
N ILE A 132 -0.18 0.11 5.90
CA ILE A 132 0.90 1.07 6.14
C ILE A 132 0.80 2.27 5.17
N PRO A 133 0.70 2.07 3.83
CA PRO A 133 0.41 3.17 2.91
C PRO A 133 -0.91 3.91 3.18
N GLU A 134 -1.95 3.19 3.62
CA GLU A 134 -3.25 3.81 3.96
C GLU A 134 -3.19 4.69 5.21
N LEU A 135 -2.36 4.34 6.20
CA LEU A 135 -2.08 5.21 7.34
C LEU A 135 -1.18 6.38 6.93
N PHE A 136 -0.13 6.10 6.17
CA PHE A 136 0.83 7.10 5.69
C PHE A 136 0.13 8.23 4.92
N ARG A 137 -0.75 7.91 3.97
CA ARG A 137 -1.47 8.93 3.18
C ARG A 137 -2.37 9.87 4.01
N ARG A 138 -2.68 9.52 5.25
CA ARG A 138 -3.55 10.31 6.16
C ARG A 138 -2.74 11.11 7.18
N MET A 139 -1.42 10.95 7.21
CA MET A 139 -0.56 11.72 8.08
C MET A 139 -0.50 13.18 7.63
N SER A 140 -0.18 14.08 8.56
CA SER A 140 0.07 15.48 8.23
C SER A 140 1.24 15.60 7.27
N ASP A 141 1.19 16.61 6.41
CA ASP A 141 2.27 16.99 5.47
C ASP A 141 2.60 15.94 4.39
N VAL A 142 1.87 14.82 4.34
CA VAL A 142 1.97 13.84 3.27
C VAL A 142 1.23 14.34 2.04
N ILE A 143 1.95 14.42 0.91
CA ILE A 143 1.42 14.85 -0.38
C ILE A 143 1.16 13.61 -1.23
N ARG A 144 -0.01 13.55 -1.87
CA ARG A 144 -0.37 12.49 -2.81
C ARG A 144 -0.50 13.04 -4.21
N SER A 145 0.20 12.43 -5.16
CA SER A 145 0.14 12.79 -6.58
C SER A 145 -1.26 12.56 -7.17
N LEU A 146 -1.68 13.40 -8.12
CA LEU A 146 -3.02 13.35 -8.72
C LEU A 146 -3.12 12.38 -9.90
N HIS A 147 -3.07 11.08 -9.63
CA HIS A 147 -3.36 10.07 -10.66
C HIS A 147 -4.40 9.05 -10.18
N PRO A 148 -5.47 8.80 -10.95
CA PRO A 148 -6.64 8.07 -10.48
C PRO A 148 -6.36 6.60 -10.17
N ARG A 149 -5.31 5.98 -10.75
CA ARG A 149 -4.93 4.58 -10.49
C ARG A 149 -3.59 4.40 -9.77
N HIS A 150 -2.51 5.01 -10.28
CA HIS A 150 -1.14 4.80 -9.79
C HIS A 150 -0.55 5.91 -8.93
N SER A 151 -1.37 6.64 -8.17
CA SER A 151 -0.87 7.70 -7.30
C SER A 151 0.17 7.22 -6.28
N LEU A 152 1.07 8.13 -5.91
CA LEU A 152 2.15 7.96 -4.95
C LEU A 152 1.95 8.96 -3.80
N CYS A 153 2.22 8.55 -2.56
CA CYS A 153 2.29 9.45 -1.41
C CYS A 153 3.75 9.73 -1.05
N ALA A 154 4.06 10.96 -0.65
CA ALA A 154 5.41 11.40 -0.32
C ALA A 154 5.41 12.30 0.94
N LEU A 155 6.46 12.18 1.75
CA LEU A 155 6.72 13.00 2.92
C LEU A 155 8.19 13.41 2.96
N GLY A 156 8.48 14.69 3.12
CA GLY A 156 9.84 15.23 3.17
C GLY A 156 10.06 16.37 2.18
N PRO A 157 11.28 16.93 2.11
CA PRO A 157 11.54 18.16 1.35
C PRO A 157 11.23 18.08 -0.15
N MET A 158 11.37 16.90 -0.76
CA MET A 158 11.09 16.71 -2.19
C MET A 158 9.67 16.21 -2.47
N ALA A 159 8.80 16.10 -1.45
CA ALA A 159 7.46 15.51 -1.61
C ALA A 159 6.64 16.22 -2.69
N HIS A 160 6.66 17.55 -2.73
CA HIS A 160 5.94 18.34 -3.73
C HIS A 160 6.49 18.10 -5.14
N GLU A 161 7.81 18.25 -5.32
CA GLU A 161 8.48 18.10 -6.62
C GLU A 161 8.30 16.68 -7.19
N LEU A 162 8.45 15.65 -6.37
CA LEU A 162 8.32 14.27 -6.82
C LEU A 162 6.89 13.89 -7.19
N THR A 163 5.87 14.54 -6.62
CA THR A 163 4.46 14.15 -6.84
C THR A 163 3.68 15.03 -7.82
N ALA A 164 4.21 16.19 -8.20
CA ALA A 164 3.52 17.16 -9.06
C ALA A 164 3.25 16.67 -10.50
N GLY A 165 2.21 17.18 -11.16
CA GLY A 165 1.96 16.98 -12.60
C GLY A 165 1.68 15.54 -13.01
N HIS A 166 1.24 14.69 -12.07
CA HIS A 166 0.90 13.30 -12.37
C HIS A 166 -0.43 13.19 -13.12
N GLU A 167 -1.29 14.19 -12.97
CA GLU A 167 -2.56 14.38 -13.68
C GLU A 167 -2.36 14.64 -15.18
N ASP A 168 -1.23 15.21 -15.56
CA ASP A 168 -0.90 15.56 -16.95
C ASP A 168 -0.20 14.42 -17.69
N CYS A 169 0.12 13.33 -16.99
CA CYS A 169 0.86 12.20 -17.54
C CYS A 169 -0.06 11.30 -18.40
N VAL A 170 0.32 11.09 -19.66
CA VAL A 170 -0.37 10.15 -20.57
C VAL A 170 -0.28 8.71 -20.05
N TYR A 171 0.91 8.30 -19.61
CA TYR A 171 1.16 7.03 -18.95
C TYR A 171 1.45 7.25 -17.48
N ALA A 172 0.80 6.47 -16.63
CA ALA A 172 0.87 6.63 -15.18
C ALA A 172 2.29 6.50 -14.62
N ASP A 173 3.12 5.70 -15.27
CA ASP A 173 4.50 5.40 -14.94
C ASP A 173 5.47 5.84 -16.03
N GLY A 174 5.01 6.62 -17.02
CA GLY A 174 5.80 7.08 -18.15
C GLY A 174 6.67 8.31 -17.85
N ALA A 175 7.25 8.88 -18.89
CA ALA A 175 8.12 10.05 -18.79
C ALA A 175 7.43 11.20 -18.05
N ASN A 176 8.19 11.90 -17.20
CA ASN A 176 7.73 12.99 -16.33
C ASN A 176 6.76 12.59 -15.20
N SER A 177 6.36 11.32 -15.09
CA SER A 177 5.58 10.84 -13.95
C SER A 177 6.41 10.85 -12.66
N PRO A 178 5.76 10.82 -11.48
CA PRO A 178 6.46 10.62 -10.21
C PRO A 178 7.37 9.38 -10.20
N TRP A 179 6.98 8.31 -10.91
CA TRP A 179 7.76 7.09 -11.01
C TRP A 179 9.07 7.30 -11.81
N ASP A 180 8.98 8.05 -12.90
CA ASP A 180 10.16 8.42 -13.70
C ASP A 180 11.09 9.35 -12.92
N ARG A 181 10.54 10.32 -12.17
CA ARG A 181 11.36 11.20 -11.32
C ARG A 181 12.14 10.43 -10.26
N LEU A 182 11.54 9.42 -9.63
CA LEU A 182 12.24 8.56 -8.68
C LEU A 182 13.46 7.87 -9.30
N ARG A 183 13.38 7.48 -10.58
CA ARG A 183 14.51 6.93 -11.33
C ARG A 183 15.58 7.97 -11.59
N LEU A 184 15.21 9.18 -11.99
CA LEU A 184 16.15 10.25 -12.28
C LEU A 184 16.93 10.72 -11.04
N VAL A 185 16.28 10.73 -9.86
CA VAL A 185 16.91 11.16 -8.59
C VAL A 185 17.64 10.03 -7.86
N GLY A 186 17.68 8.82 -8.42
CA GLY A 186 18.35 7.67 -7.80
C GLY A 186 17.70 7.19 -6.51
N ALA A 187 16.35 7.22 -6.44
CA ALA A 187 15.62 6.76 -5.27
C ALA A 187 15.91 5.28 -4.95
N LYS A 188 15.99 4.96 -3.66
CA LYS A 188 16.18 3.58 -3.18
C LYS A 188 14.84 2.90 -2.96
N GLY A 189 14.75 1.62 -3.30
CA GLY A 189 13.57 0.79 -3.03
C GLY A 189 13.76 -0.09 -1.79
N LEU A 190 12.82 -0.05 -0.85
CA LEU A 190 12.76 -0.97 0.30
C LEU A 190 11.49 -1.82 0.24
N ASN A 191 11.65 -3.14 0.30
CA ASN A 191 10.55 -4.10 0.31
C ASN A 191 10.49 -4.81 1.66
N LEU A 192 9.40 -4.62 2.40
CA LEU A 192 9.17 -5.23 3.71
C LEU A 192 8.02 -6.22 3.66
N GLY A 193 8.27 -7.48 4.04
CA GLY A 193 7.25 -8.53 4.05
C GLY A 193 6.73 -8.91 2.64
N LEU A 194 7.41 -8.52 1.59
CA LEU A 194 7.01 -8.83 0.22
C LEU A 194 7.98 -9.83 -0.39
N ARG A 195 7.45 -10.73 -1.21
CA ARG A 195 8.29 -11.66 -1.95
C ARG A 195 9.09 -10.86 -2.98
N PRO A 196 10.38 -11.18 -3.18
CA PRO A 196 11.14 -10.63 -4.31
C PRO A 196 10.34 -10.78 -5.61
N GLY A 197 10.22 -9.71 -6.39
CA GLY A 197 9.50 -9.71 -7.67
C GLY A 197 7.99 -9.41 -7.61
N VAL A 198 7.36 -9.33 -6.44
CA VAL A 198 5.88 -9.15 -6.33
C VAL A 198 5.45 -7.68 -6.18
N SER A 199 6.39 -6.77 -5.89
CA SER A 199 6.07 -5.37 -5.54
C SER A 199 7.13 -4.39 -6.01
N LEU A 200 7.56 -4.57 -7.26
CA LEU A 200 8.46 -3.63 -7.92
C LEU A 200 7.62 -2.85 -8.93
N THR A 201 6.73 -1.96 -8.46
CA THR A 201 6.10 -0.96 -9.35
C THR A 201 7.14 -0.12 -10.10
N PHE A 202 8.38 -0.09 -9.59
CA PHE A 202 9.53 0.51 -10.23
C PHE A 202 10.12 -0.29 -11.42
N GLN A 203 9.69 -1.54 -11.65
CA GLN A 203 10.17 -2.40 -12.75
C GLN A 203 9.43 -2.23 -14.09
N HIS A 204 8.58 -1.20 -14.23
CA HIS A 204 7.94 -0.90 -15.51
C HIS A 204 8.88 -0.24 -16.54
N TRP A 205 10.18 -0.12 -16.21
CA TRP A 205 11.24 0.45 -17.03
C TRP A 205 12.37 -0.55 -17.28
#